data_AF-A0A925M286-F1
#
_entry.id   AF-A0A925M286-F1
#
_cell.length_a   1.000
_cell.length_b   1.000
_cell.length_c   1.000
_cell.angle_alpha   90.00
_cell.angle_beta   90.00
_cell.angle_gamma   90.00
#
_symmetry.space_group_name_H-M   'P 1'
#
loop_
_entity.id
_entity.type
_entity.pdbx_description
1 polymer ?
#
loop_
_entity_poly.entity_id
_entity_poly.type
_entity_poly.pdbx_seq_one_letter_code
_entity_poly.pdbx_strand_id
1 'polypeptide(L)'
;MPLMQPNAATSSPRPQFGLQPTLAWTAMLGFVGFSLLCLLAHAGGLLRLAYPAGALLVGLFLFRRYPVLYLGFAWWLAFLTPFVRRLIDVQSGWIDPSPVLLAPFLVMML
;
A
#
# COMPACT_ATOMS: atom_id res chain seq x y z
N MET A 1 23.59 -47.04 35.73
CA MET A 1 24.07 -45.89 34.94
C MET A 1 22.95 -45.48 33.99
N PRO A 2 22.21 -44.39 34.25
CA PRO A 2 21.12 -43.94 33.39
C PRO A 2 21.67 -43.12 32.21
N LEU A 3 21.14 -43.35 31.01
CA LEU A 3 21.52 -42.68 29.78
C LEU A 3 21.12 -41.20 29.80
N MET A 4 22.10 -40.33 29.64
CA MET A 4 21.95 -38.89 29.40
C MET A 4 21.09 -38.69 28.14
N GLN A 5 19.83 -38.27 28.27
CA GLN A 5 18.97 -37.99 27.11
C GLN A 5 19.47 -36.74 26.37
N PRO A 6 19.89 -36.83 25.09
CA PRO A 6 20.40 -35.69 24.36
C PRO A 6 19.29 -35.12 23.50
N ASN A 7 18.37 -34.32 24.03
CA ASN A 7 17.36 -33.65 23.20
C ASN A 7 17.00 -32.28 23.76
N ALA A 8 17.98 -31.38 23.85
CA ALA A 8 17.71 -29.95 23.79
C ALA A 8 17.38 -29.61 22.33
N ALA A 9 16.16 -29.94 21.89
CA ALA A 9 15.61 -29.44 20.64
C ALA A 9 15.48 -27.92 20.78
N THR A 10 16.52 -27.19 20.39
CA THR A 10 16.48 -25.74 20.22
C THR A 10 15.44 -25.44 19.14
N SER A 11 14.25 -25.04 19.58
CA SER A 11 13.19 -24.56 18.69
C SER A 11 13.68 -23.28 18.02
N SER A 12 14.31 -23.44 16.86
CA SER A 12 14.68 -22.32 16.00
C SER A 12 13.42 -21.51 15.71
N PRO A 13 13.39 -20.19 16.02
CA PRO A 13 12.28 -19.33 15.64
C PRO A 13 12.21 -19.32 14.11
N ARG A 14 11.32 -20.12 13.53
CA ARG A 14 11.06 -20.04 12.09
C ARG A 14 10.46 -18.66 11.85
N PRO A 15 11.08 -17.79 11.03
CA PRO A 15 10.46 -16.54 10.64
C PRO A 15 9.14 -16.89 9.94
N GLN A 16 8.03 -16.73 10.65
CA GLN A 16 6.70 -16.93 10.10
C GLN A 16 6.41 -15.74 9.20
N PHE A 17 6.82 -15.82 7.94
CA PHE A 17 6.30 -14.99 6.85
C PHE A 17 4.85 -15.42 6.53
N GLY A 18 3.99 -15.46 7.55
CA GLY A 18 2.57 -15.67 7.35
C GLY A 18 2.00 -14.47 6.63
N LEU A 19 1.11 -14.69 5.66
CA LEU A 19 0.26 -13.65 5.05
C LEU A 19 -0.77 -13.08 6.06
N GLN A 20 -0.37 -12.96 7.33
CA GLN A 20 -1.09 -12.31 8.40
C GLN A 20 -0.61 -10.86 8.39
N PRO A 21 -1.34 -9.94 7.73
CA PRO A 21 -2.77 -9.74 7.94
C PRO A 21 -3.56 -9.65 6.64
N THR A 22 -4.50 -10.57 6.42
CA THR A 22 -5.43 -10.57 5.28
C THR A 22 -6.19 -9.25 5.12
N LEU A 23 -6.50 -8.58 6.23
CA LEU A 23 -7.17 -7.28 6.23
C LEU A 23 -6.32 -6.15 5.62
N ALA A 24 -5.00 -6.17 5.82
CA ALA A 24 -4.11 -5.15 5.25
C ALA A 24 -3.93 -5.38 3.74
N TRP A 25 -3.74 -6.63 3.34
CA TRP A 25 -3.64 -7.00 1.93
C TRP A 25 -4.92 -6.69 1.17
N THR A 26 -6.10 -6.98 1.75
CA THR A 26 -7.38 -6.62 1.13
C THR A 26 -7.56 -5.11 0.99
N ALA A 27 -7.12 -4.30 1.97
CA ALA A 27 -7.13 -2.85 1.85
C ALA A 27 -6.19 -2.34 0.73
N MET A 28 -4.96 -2.86 0.65
CA MET A 28 -3.99 -2.49 -0.40
C MET A 28 -4.49 -2.90 -1.79
N LEU A 29 -4.92 -4.16 -1.95
CA LEU A 29 -5.45 -4.67 -3.21
C LEU A 29 -6.76 -3.99 -3.60
N GLY A 30 -7.62 -3.69 -2.62
CA GLY A 30 -8.86 -2.94 -2.83
C GLY A 30 -8.58 -1.53 -3.35
N PHE A 31 -7.61 -0.82 -2.77
CA PHE A 31 -7.20 0.50 -3.25
C PHE A 31 -6.62 0.46 -4.67
N VAL A 32 -5.77 -0.51 -4.96
CA VAL A 32 -5.20 -0.71 -6.31
C VAL A 32 -6.30 -1.04 -7.32
N GLY A 33 -7.19 -1.97 -6.99
CA GLY A 33 -8.31 -2.37 -7.84
C GLY A 33 -9.29 -1.22 -8.09
N PHE A 34 -9.64 -0.47 -7.04
CA PHE A 34 -10.47 0.74 -7.16
C PHE A 34 -9.83 1.80 -8.06
N SER A 35 -8.54 2.08 -7.86
CA SER A 35 -7.80 3.03 -8.69
C SER A 35 -7.76 2.59 -10.15
N LEU A 36 -7.55 1.30 -10.41
CA LEU A 36 -7.56 0.72 -11.75
C LEU A 36 -8.94 0.79 -12.40
N LEU A 37 -10.01 0.50 -11.65
CA LEU A 37 -11.39 0.58 -12.13
C LEU A 37 -11.76 2.02 -12.50
N CYS A 38 -11.39 3.01 -11.69
CA CYS A 38 -11.60 4.42 -12.00
C CYS A 38 -10.79 4.88 -13.23
N LEU A 39 -9.57 4.35 -13.42
CA LEU A 39 -8.79 4.59 -14.63
C LEU A 39 -9.49 4.01 -15.87
N LEU A 40 -10.01 2.78 -15.80
CA LEU A 40 -10.72 2.14 -16.92
C LEU A 40 -12.05 2.85 -17.25
N ALA A 41 -12.74 3.36 -16.24
CA ALA A 41 -13.96 4.16 -16.40
C ALA A 41 -13.72 5.56 -16.98
N HIS A 42 -12.48 5.92 -17.33
CA HIS A 42 -12.10 7.25 -17.80
C HIS A 42 -12.46 8.40 -16.84
N ALA A 43 -12.61 8.08 -15.55
CA ALA A 43 -12.95 9.03 -14.50
C ALA A 43 -11.71 9.78 -13.97
N GLY A 44 -10.80 10.17 -14.88
CA GLY A 44 -9.52 10.80 -14.53
C GLY A 44 -9.69 12.10 -13.73
N GLY A 45 -10.77 12.85 -13.97
CA GLY A 45 -11.11 14.05 -13.20
C GLY A 45 -11.38 13.77 -11.71
N LEU A 46 -12.22 12.78 -11.41
CA LEU A 46 -12.58 12.40 -10.03
C LEU A 46 -11.40 11.72 -9.33
N LEU A 47 -10.64 10.90 -10.08
CA LEU A 47 -9.51 10.16 -9.54
C LEU A 47 -8.40 11.08 -9.00
N ARG A 48 -8.29 12.31 -9.52
CA ARG A 48 -7.31 13.29 -9.04
C ARG A 48 -7.44 13.62 -7.56
N LEU A 49 -8.67 13.63 -7.03
CA LEU A 49 -8.96 13.91 -5.63
C LEU A 49 -9.17 12.61 -4.84
N ALA A 50 -9.82 11.63 -5.45
CA ALA A 50 -10.08 10.34 -4.80
C ALA A 50 -8.78 9.56 -4.52
N TYR A 51 -7.77 9.66 -5.39
CA TYR A 51 -6.50 8.96 -5.22
C TYR A 51 -5.72 9.40 -3.97
N PRO A 52 -5.38 10.70 -3.77
CA PRO A 52 -4.67 11.13 -2.56
C PRO A 52 -5.50 10.89 -1.29
N ALA A 53 -6.82 11.10 -1.33
CA ALA A 53 -7.69 10.83 -0.20
C ALA A 53 -7.71 9.33 0.17
N GLY A 54 -7.86 8.45 -0.82
CA GLY A 54 -7.85 7.01 -0.64
C GLY A 54 -6.49 6.51 -0.15
N ALA A 55 -5.39 7.04 -0.69
CA ALA A 55 -4.05 6.66 -0.27
C ALA A 55 -3.78 7.04 1.19
N LEU A 56 -4.23 8.22 1.63
CA LEU A 56 -4.12 8.67 3.03
C LEU A 56 -4.94 7.76 3.96
N LEU A 57 -6.18 7.42 3.60
CA LEU A 57 -7.02 6.52 4.40
C LEU A 57 -6.39 5.14 4.60
N VAL A 58 -5.88 4.55 3.51
CA VAL A 58 -5.19 3.25 3.55
C VAL A 58 -3.88 3.36 4.32
N GLY A 59 -3.09 4.42 4.07
CA GLY A 59 -1.86 4.70 4.78
C GLY A 59 -2.06 4.83 6.29
N LEU A 60 -3.07 5.57 6.73
CA LEU A 60 -3.40 5.75 8.15
C LEU A 60 -3.83 4.44 8.81
N PHE A 61 -4.62 3.63 8.09
CA PHE A 61 -5.02 2.30 8.55
C PHE A 61 -3.81 1.37 8.73
N LEU A 62 -2.89 1.36 7.76
CA LEU A 62 -1.67 0.56 7.82
C LEU A 62 -0.70 1.07 8.90
N PHE A 63 -0.53 2.38 9.03
CA PHE A 63 0.36 2.99 10.02
C PHE A 63 0.00 2.59 11.46
N ARG A 64 -1.30 2.64 11.79
CA ARG A 64 -1.81 2.30 13.13
C ARG A 64 -1.65 0.83 13.50
N ARG A 65 -1.76 -0.07 12.52
CA ARG A 65 -1.97 -1.51 12.77
C ARG A 65 -0.78 -2.37 12.33
N TYR A 66 -0.09 -1.98 11.26
CA TYR A 66 0.91 -2.79 10.54
C TYR A 66 2.05 -1.91 9.97
N PRO A 67 3.00 -1.43 10.81
CA PRO A 67 4.05 -0.49 10.39
C PRO A 67 4.96 -1.04 9.27
N VAL A 68 5.20 -2.36 9.24
CA VAL A 68 6.01 -3.00 8.19
C VAL A 68 5.32 -2.94 6.82
N LEU A 69 4.00 -3.20 6.78
CA LEU A 69 3.23 -3.10 5.53
C LEU A 69 3.01 -1.66 5.12
N TYR A 70 2.86 -0.74 6.08
CA TYR A 70 2.83 0.69 5.82
C TYR A 70 4.07 1.15 5.05
N LEU A 71 5.26 0.73 5.48
CA LEU A 71 6.50 1.11 4.79
C LEU A 71 6.54 0.59 3.34
N GLY A 72 6.15 -0.67 3.13
CA GLY A 72 6.03 -1.25 1.80
C GLY A 72 4.98 -0.51 0.95
N PHE A 73 3.83 -0.17 1.52
CA PHE A 73 2.78 0.60 0.87
C PHE A 73 3.25 2.00 0.47
N ALA A 74 3.85 2.76 1.39
CA ALA A 74 4.36 4.10 1.14
C ALA A 74 5.42 4.09 0.02
N TRP A 75 6.30 3.08 0.03
CA TRP A 75 7.31 2.89 -1.00
C TRP A 75 6.69 2.58 -2.37
N TRP A 76 5.75 1.63 -2.43
CA TRP A 76 5.02 1.31 -3.65
C TRP A 76 4.20 2.48 -4.16
N LEU A 77 3.56 3.23 -3.26
CA LEU A 77 2.76 4.40 -3.59
C LEU A 77 3.61 5.49 -4.25
N ALA A 78 4.82 5.74 -3.76
CA ALA A 78 5.75 6.69 -4.38
C ALA A 78 6.10 6.31 -5.83
N PHE A 79 6.26 5.02 -6.13
CA PHE A 79 6.48 4.54 -7.50
C PHE A 79 5.22 4.58 -8.39
N LEU A 80 4.06 4.21 -7.83
CA LEU A 80 2.80 4.13 -8.56
C LEU A 80 2.20 5.51 -8.87
N THR A 81 2.36 6.48 -7.97
CA THR A 81 1.78 7.83 -8.11
C THR A 81 2.14 8.53 -9.43
N PRO A 82 3.42 8.63 -9.86
CA PRO A 82 3.75 9.26 -11.14
C PRO A 82 3.18 8.49 -12.34
N PHE A 83 3.10 7.16 -12.26
CA PHE A 83 2.48 6.34 -13.31
C PHE A 83 0.97 6.61 -13.41
N VAL A 84 0.27 6.65 -12.27
CA VAL A 84 -1.16 6.97 -12.20
C VAL A 84 -1.42 8.40 -12.71
N ARG A 85 -0.60 9.38 -12.32
CA ARG A 85 -0.66 10.73 -12.87
C ARG A 85 -0.56 10.70 -14.40
N ARG A 86 0.41 9.96 -14.95
CA ARG A 86 0.61 9.90 -16.40
C ARG A 86 -0.60 9.34 -17.13
N LEU A 87 -1.25 8.30 -16.58
CA LEU A 87 -2.49 7.77 -17.12
C LEU A 87 -3.66 8.75 -17.03
N ILE A 88 -3.77 9.49 -15.91
CA ILE A 88 -4.79 10.53 -15.74
C ILE A 88 -4.59 11.66 -16.75
N ASP A 89 -3.35 12.09 -16.98
CA ASP A 89 -3.02 13.17 -17.91
C ASP A 89 -3.41 12.81 -19.36
N VAL A 90 -3.24 11.54 -19.75
CA VAL A 90 -3.68 11.03 -21.07
C VAL A 90 -5.21 11.06 -21.23
N GLN A 91 -5.96 10.81 -20.16
CA GLN A 91 -7.42 10.72 -20.22
C GLN A 91 -8.15 12.06 -20.04
N SER A 92 -7.64 12.90 -19.14
CA SER A 92 -8.33 14.10 -18.66
C SER A 92 -7.64 15.41 -19.03
N GLY A 93 -6.58 15.33 -19.84
CA GLY A 93 -5.75 16.47 -20.22
C GLY A 93 -4.77 16.89 -19.13
N TRP A 94 -3.80 17.70 -19.54
CA TRP A 94 -2.70 18.12 -18.70
C TRP A 94 -3.12 19.26 -17.78
N ILE A 95 -2.98 19.08 -16.46
CA ILE A 95 -3.36 20.07 -15.45
C ILE A 95 -2.26 20.16 -14.40
N ASP A 96 -1.74 21.38 -14.26
CA ASP A 96 -0.77 21.76 -13.24
C ASP A 96 -1.36 22.89 -12.38
N PRO A 97 -1.36 22.75 -11.04
CA PRO A 97 -0.78 21.68 -10.24
C PRO A 97 -1.65 20.40 -10.16
N SER A 98 -1.01 19.22 -10.16
CA SER A 98 -1.71 17.92 -10.03
C SER A 98 -1.77 17.44 -8.58
N PRO A 99 -2.95 17.39 -7.94
CA PRO A 99 -3.09 16.96 -6.54
C PRO A 99 -2.76 15.47 -6.33
N VAL A 100 -2.71 14.67 -7.40
CA VAL A 100 -2.32 13.25 -7.35
C VAL A 100 -0.93 13.07 -6.75
N LEU A 101 0.00 13.99 -7.07
CA LEU A 101 1.38 13.94 -6.57
C LEU A 101 1.50 14.17 -5.06
N LEU A 102 0.46 14.69 -4.40
CA LEU A 102 0.46 14.88 -2.96
C LEU A 102 0.28 13.56 -2.19
N ALA A 103 -0.27 12.52 -2.83
CA ALA A 103 -0.57 11.23 -2.20
C ALA A 103 0.62 10.61 -1.43
N PRO A 104 1.83 10.43 -2.02
CA PRO A 104 2.95 9.81 -1.32
C PRO A 104 3.47 10.67 -0.16
N PHE A 105 3.49 12.00 -0.32
CA PHE A 105 3.91 12.90 0.76
C PHE A 105 2.94 12.87 1.94
N LEU A 106 1.63 12.89 1.67
CA LEU A 106 0.60 12.78 2.71
C LEU A 106 0.72 11.47 3.48
N VAL A 107 0.99 10.36 2.78
CA VAL A 107 1.16 9.07 3.43
C VAL A 107 2.44 9.05 4.26
N MET A 108 3.59 9.48 3.73
CA MET A 108 4.87 9.47 4.44
C MET A 108 4.94 10.41 5.66
N MET A 109 4.04 11.38 5.76
CA MET A 109 3.91 12.25 6.93
C MET A 109 3.17 11.59 8.11
N LEU A 110 2.54 10.42 7.90
CA LEU A 110 1.87 9.63 8.94
C LEU A 110 2.90 8.83 9.75
#